data_AF-A0A9P3BB05-F1
#
_entry.id   AF-A0A9P3BB05-F1
#
_cell.length_a   1.000
_cell.length_b   1.000
_cell.length_c   1.000
_cell.angle_alpha   90.00
_cell.angle_beta   90.00
_cell.angle_gamma   90.00
#
_symmetry.space_group_name_H-M   'P 1'
#
loop_
_entity.id
_entity.type
_entity.pdbx_description
1 polymer ?
#
loop_
_entity_poly.entity_id
_entity_poly.type
_entity_poly.pdbx_seq_one_letter_code
_entity_poly.pdbx_strand_id
1 'polypeptide(L)'
;MAPTLRFRPTPPFVAITFVLLVLTLGAHFRLFPKSDTNPGKPSPPVTTEPPGIGLDLTGFYGTAAVSFPNGSMINIGRVEGSSRYEEVIRRLSLSSSTHLHPPYVKPPEQFQDLPRQKLRSLRKWLGLPASGDVGALAAMIRELKVQIEDVLSVPLATLPIVVSTPHLIALYEEDIHDAFEYLNLPFPEDIHRRRSWAWVRDTGAALAGYGHFLCSDYRDYEACKSEIHEMPLAEVLSILYTEKGLKILQTGVKSAHIVLGFWDDEDQWALGYASRDEEGYWDRLALRLMEWKRNWPGSLTPDLVLLFGESAADETFRSVLESAFIKEFGSVPEILGGSDEYVVARGAAEFARLSVFGIHR
;
A
#
# COMPACT_ATOMS: atom_id res chain seq x y z
N MET A 1 -51.13 43.86 5.35
CA MET A 1 -50.17 44.94 5.07
C MET A 1 -49.48 45.29 6.38
N ALA A 2 -48.24 44.86 6.53
CA ALA A 2 -47.40 45.05 7.73
C ALA A 2 -46.10 45.77 7.32
N PRO A 3 -45.52 46.62 8.18
CA PRO A 3 -44.47 47.53 7.77
C PRO A 3 -43.08 46.88 7.78
N THR A 4 -42.29 47.23 6.77
CA THR A 4 -40.90 46.82 6.57
C THR A 4 -39.96 47.67 7.44
N LEU A 5 -39.33 47.03 8.43
CA LEU A 5 -38.25 47.63 9.23
C LEU A 5 -36.92 47.46 8.51
N ARG A 6 -36.32 48.58 8.08
CA ARG A 6 -34.98 48.65 7.49
C ARG A 6 -33.91 48.64 8.60
N PHE A 7 -33.04 47.64 8.58
CA PHE A 7 -31.86 47.55 9.42
C PHE A 7 -30.70 48.32 8.76
N ARG A 8 -30.01 49.19 9.49
CA ARG A 8 -28.73 49.82 9.10
C ARG A 8 -27.61 49.24 9.97
N PRO A 9 -26.51 48.71 9.40
CA PRO A 9 -25.36 48.29 10.19
C PRO A 9 -24.37 49.45 10.37
N THR A 10 -23.79 49.55 11.57
CA THR A 10 -22.58 50.32 11.88
C THR A 10 -21.43 49.35 12.23
N PRO A 11 -20.18 49.58 11.78
CA PRO A 11 -19.00 48.84 12.22
C PRO A 11 -18.12 49.70 13.18
N PRO A 12 -17.04 49.17 13.79
CA PRO A 12 -16.80 47.83 14.31
C PRO A 12 -16.35 47.85 15.80
N PHE A 13 -16.73 46.84 16.59
CA PHE A 13 -16.24 46.62 17.96
C PHE A 13 -15.84 45.15 18.14
N VAL A 14 -14.90 44.65 17.34
CA VAL A 14 -14.29 43.33 17.53
C VAL A 14 -12.83 43.40 17.10
N ALA A 15 -11.95 43.84 18.00
CA ALA A 15 -10.51 43.76 17.82
C ALA A 15 -9.75 43.47 19.14
N ILE A 16 -10.44 43.05 20.20
CA ILE A 16 -9.81 42.78 21.51
C ILE A 16 -10.37 41.49 22.09
N THR A 17 -10.15 40.36 21.41
CA THR A 17 -10.38 39.02 21.98
C THR A 17 -9.53 37.91 21.33
N PHE A 18 -8.52 38.25 20.52
CA PHE A 18 -7.70 37.25 19.82
C PHE A 18 -6.24 37.14 20.28
N VAL A 19 -5.81 37.94 21.27
CA VAL A 19 -4.41 37.99 21.71
C VAL A 19 -4.14 37.19 23.00
N LEU A 20 -5.17 36.64 23.65
CA LEU A 20 -5.02 35.90 24.93
C LEU A 20 -5.19 34.37 24.83
N LEU A 21 -5.47 33.81 23.64
CA LEU A 21 -5.63 32.35 23.46
C LEU A 21 -4.32 31.63 23.05
N VAL A 22 -3.24 32.35 22.76
CA VAL A 22 -1.97 31.78 22.26
C VAL A 22 -0.93 31.54 23.37
N LEU A 23 -1.21 31.94 24.62
CA LEU A 23 -0.25 31.84 25.73
C LEU A 23 -0.58 30.79 26.81
N THR A 24 -1.64 29.99 26.65
CA THR A 24 -2.04 28.96 27.64
C THR A 24 -1.97 27.51 27.15
N LEU A 25 -1.48 27.25 25.93
CA LEU A 25 -1.28 25.89 25.39
C LEU A 25 0.20 25.47 25.29
N GLY A 26 1.10 26.16 25.98
CA GLY A 26 2.55 25.91 25.96
C GLY A 26 3.13 25.27 27.22
N ALA A 27 2.33 24.55 28.02
CA ALA A 27 2.80 24.03 29.31
C ALA A 27 2.12 22.72 29.76
N HIS A 28 2.06 21.70 28.90
CA HIS A 28 1.82 20.32 29.36
C HIS A 28 2.32 19.29 28.34
N PHE A 29 3.63 19.07 28.27
CA PHE A 29 4.16 17.73 28.02
C PHE A 29 5.43 17.51 28.85
N ARG A 30 5.23 16.81 29.97
CA ARG A 30 6.25 16.23 30.84
C ARG A 30 6.92 15.08 30.08
N LEU A 31 8.24 15.12 29.96
CA LEU A 31 9.19 14.26 30.69
C LEU A 31 8.94 12.75 30.49
N PHE A 32 9.55 12.19 29.45
CA PHE A 32 10.05 10.81 29.52
C PHE A 32 11.57 10.85 29.70
N PRO A 33 12.14 10.07 30.64
CA PRO A 33 13.56 10.04 30.86
C PRO A 33 14.25 9.30 29.71
N LYS A 34 15.29 9.93 29.18
CA LYS A 34 16.23 9.34 28.22
C LYS A 34 16.98 8.22 28.96
N SER A 35 16.68 6.97 28.62
CA SER A 35 17.39 5.80 29.16
C SER A 35 18.83 5.83 28.68
N ASP A 36 19.75 5.62 29.62
CA ASP A 36 21.18 5.64 29.43
C ASP A 36 21.69 4.63 28.40
N THR A 37 22.74 5.08 27.74
CA THR A 37 23.64 4.40 26.82
C THR A 37 24.16 3.07 27.38
N ASN A 38 23.92 1.98 26.65
CA ASN A 38 24.77 0.79 26.69
C ASN A 38 26.09 1.08 25.93
N PRO A 39 27.27 1.04 26.57
CA PRO A 39 28.53 1.10 25.86
C PRO A 39 28.90 -0.30 25.37
N GLY A 40 29.16 -0.45 24.07
CA GLY A 40 29.90 -1.61 23.55
C GLY A 40 29.16 -2.55 22.61
N LYS A 41 28.35 -2.04 21.66
CA LYS A 41 28.18 -2.76 20.38
C LYS A 41 29.12 -2.12 19.35
N PRO A 42 29.97 -2.88 18.65
CA PRO A 42 30.76 -2.34 17.56
C PRO A 42 29.81 -1.71 16.55
N SER A 43 29.97 -0.41 16.34
CA SER A 43 29.23 0.33 15.33
C SER A 43 29.48 -0.36 13.98
N PRO A 44 28.43 -0.83 13.28
CA PRO A 44 28.59 -1.41 11.96
C PRO A 44 29.28 -0.39 11.05
N PRO A 45 30.03 -0.85 10.03
CA PRO A 45 30.68 0.06 9.08
C PRO A 45 29.63 1.04 8.56
N VAL A 46 29.94 2.34 8.64
CA VAL A 46 29.10 3.42 8.16
C VAL A 46 29.00 3.28 6.64
N THR A 47 27.99 2.55 6.18
CA THR A 47 27.63 2.50 4.77
C THR A 47 27.05 3.85 4.38
N THR A 48 27.60 4.46 3.33
CA THR A 48 27.16 5.77 2.81
C THR A 48 25.90 5.70 1.96
N GLU A 49 25.22 4.56 1.96
CA GLU A 49 24.09 4.27 1.10
C GLU A 49 22.79 4.79 1.73
N PRO A 50 21.86 5.38 0.96
CA PRO A 50 20.60 5.85 1.51
C PRO A 50 19.71 4.66 1.91
N PRO A 51 18.88 4.79 2.96
CA PRO A 51 17.89 3.77 3.28
C PRO A 51 16.77 3.72 2.24
N GLY A 52 16.19 2.52 2.05
CA GLY A 52 15.00 2.26 1.24
C GLY A 52 13.73 2.56 1.99
N ILE A 53 12.77 3.25 1.35
CA ILE A 53 11.47 3.55 1.94
C ILE A 53 10.38 2.73 1.26
N GLY A 54 9.63 1.99 2.06
CA GLY A 54 8.48 1.24 1.63
C GLY A 54 7.19 1.85 2.16
N LEU A 55 6.27 2.11 1.26
CA LEU A 55 4.89 2.48 1.59
C LEU A 55 4.00 1.31 1.19
N ASP A 56 3.04 0.95 2.03
CA ASP A 56 1.97 0.05 1.65
C ASP A 56 0.64 0.76 1.81
N LEU A 57 -0.13 0.83 0.72
CA LEU A 57 -1.47 1.40 0.70
C LEU A 57 -2.42 0.21 0.61
N THR A 58 -3.16 -0.14 1.65
CA THR A 58 -4.17 -1.21 1.61
C THR A 58 -5.56 -0.65 1.27
N GLY A 59 -6.61 -1.48 1.27
CA GLY A 59 -7.99 -0.99 1.18
C GLY A 59 -8.43 -0.10 2.33
N PHE A 60 -7.78 -0.21 3.49
CA PHE A 60 -8.32 0.26 4.77
C PHE A 60 -7.40 1.24 5.52
N TYR A 61 -6.09 1.12 5.31
CA TYR A 61 -5.05 1.92 5.96
C TYR A 61 -3.79 1.95 5.10
N GLY A 62 -2.85 2.84 5.43
CA GLY A 62 -1.49 2.82 4.91
C GLY A 62 -0.48 2.49 6.00
N THR A 63 0.61 1.81 5.65
CA THR A 63 1.77 1.61 6.54
C THR A 63 3.07 2.05 5.86
N ALA A 64 4.07 2.34 6.68
CA ALA A 64 5.41 2.68 6.22
C ALA A 64 6.49 1.89 6.96
N ALA A 65 7.53 1.51 6.22
CA ALA A 65 8.73 0.88 6.75
C ALA A 65 9.99 1.45 6.08
N VAL A 66 11.12 1.30 6.77
CA VAL A 66 12.43 1.74 6.29
C VAL A 66 13.40 0.57 6.36
N SER A 67 14.09 0.32 5.26
CA SER A 67 15.15 -0.69 5.16
C SER A 67 16.51 -0.01 5.06
N PHE A 68 17.37 -0.25 6.05
CA PHE A 68 18.70 0.34 6.11
C PHE A 68 19.73 -0.54 5.37
N PRO A 69 20.83 0.06 4.85
CA PRO A 69 21.87 -0.69 4.15
C PRO A 69 22.53 -1.80 4.96
N ASN A 70 22.47 -1.74 6.29
CA ASN A 70 22.97 -2.78 7.18
C ASN A 70 22.03 -3.99 7.31
N GLY A 71 20.92 -4.02 6.56
CA GLY A 71 19.89 -5.06 6.59
C GLY A 71 18.90 -4.93 7.74
N SER A 72 19.02 -3.92 8.60
CA SER A 72 18.00 -3.66 9.62
C SER A 72 16.78 -2.98 9.01
N MET A 73 15.61 -3.34 9.52
CA MET A 73 14.34 -2.71 9.15
C MET A 73 13.65 -2.11 10.37
N ILE A 74 12.98 -0.98 10.16
CA ILE A 74 12.11 -0.37 11.16
C ILE A 74 10.72 -0.14 10.56
N ASN A 75 9.69 -0.42 11.34
CA ASN A 75 8.33 -0.03 11.05
C ASN A 75 8.14 1.40 11.56
N ILE A 76 7.61 2.29 10.72
CA ILE A 76 7.49 3.72 11.05
C ILE A 76 6.15 3.99 11.70
N GLY A 77 5.07 3.61 11.02
CA GLY A 77 3.73 3.82 11.54
C GLY A 77 2.64 3.54 10.53
N ARG A 78 1.41 3.68 11.03
CA ARG A 78 0.16 3.39 10.35
C ARG A 78 -0.67 4.66 10.24
N VAL A 79 -1.38 4.80 9.14
CA VAL A 79 -2.35 5.87 8.87
C VAL A 79 -3.67 5.22 8.49
N GLU A 80 -4.72 5.52 9.25
CA GLU A 80 -6.06 5.02 8.93
C GLU A 80 -6.60 5.65 7.64
N GLY A 81 -7.31 4.84 6.85
CA GLY A 81 -8.03 5.30 5.67
C GLY A 81 -9.04 6.39 6.03
N SER A 82 -8.90 7.58 5.44
CA SER A 82 -9.99 8.55 5.47
C SER A 82 -11.21 8.01 4.72
N SER A 83 -12.41 8.46 5.05
CA SER A 83 -13.63 8.07 4.33
C SER A 83 -13.54 8.30 2.82
N ARG A 84 -12.84 9.36 2.41
CA ARG A 84 -12.57 9.66 1.00
C ARG A 84 -11.59 8.67 0.37
N TYR A 85 -10.56 8.25 1.12
CA TYR A 85 -9.62 7.24 0.65
C TYR A 85 -10.32 5.90 0.45
N GLU A 86 -11.07 5.43 1.44
CA GLU A 86 -11.82 4.17 1.37
C GLU A 86 -12.87 4.19 0.24
N GLU A 87 -13.57 5.32 0.04
CA GLU A 87 -14.49 5.49 -1.08
C GLU A 87 -13.77 5.34 -2.44
N VAL A 88 -12.57 5.91 -2.57
CA VAL A 88 -11.75 5.81 -3.78
C VAL A 88 -11.29 4.38 -4.00
N ILE A 89 -10.73 3.70 -2.99
CA ILE A 89 -10.30 2.31 -3.16
C ILE A 89 -11.48 1.41 -3.57
N ARG A 90 -12.61 1.53 -2.89
CA ARG A 90 -13.84 0.80 -3.24
C ARG A 90 -14.35 1.14 -4.64
N ARG A 91 -14.22 2.37 -5.09
CA ARG A 91 -14.58 2.74 -6.48
C ARG A 91 -13.61 2.10 -7.46
N LEU A 92 -12.31 2.16 -7.20
CA LEU A 92 -11.27 1.65 -8.10
C LEU A 92 -11.23 0.11 -8.17
N SER A 93 -11.83 -0.60 -7.22
CA SER A 93 -12.03 -2.05 -7.30
C SER A 93 -13.13 -2.47 -8.30
N LEU A 94 -14.00 -1.53 -8.73
CA LEU A 94 -15.11 -1.86 -9.63
C LEU A 94 -14.70 -1.82 -11.10
N SER A 95 -15.08 -2.86 -11.86
CA SER A 95 -14.91 -2.91 -13.33
C SER A 95 -15.53 -1.71 -14.05
N SER A 96 -16.62 -1.15 -13.52
CA SER A 96 -17.28 0.05 -14.07
C SER A 96 -16.44 1.33 -13.98
N SER A 97 -15.40 1.33 -13.13
CA SER A 97 -14.50 2.47 -12.94
C SER A 97 -13.31 2.44 -13.89
N THR A 98 -13.15 1.36 -14.66
CA THR A 98 -12.08 1.25 -15.66
C THR A 98 -12.25 2.31 -16.74
N HIS A 99 -11.12 2.82 -17.24
CA HIS A 99 -11.10 3.79 -18.34
C HIS A 99 -9.91 3.54 -19.27
N LEU A 100 -9.92 4.21 -20.42
CA LEU A 100 -8.77 4.18 -21.33
C LEU A 100 -7.55 4.80 -20.63
N HIS A 101 -6.40 4.14 -20.72
CA HIS A 101 -5.16 4.59 -20.11
C HIS A 101 -3.96 4.17 -20.97
N PRO A 102 -2.83 4.89 -20.90
CA PRO A 102 -1.61 4.44 -21.54
C PRO A 102 -1.01 3.20 -20.82
N PRO A 103 -0.29 2.32 -21.54
CA PRO A 103 -0.05 2.34 -22.98
C PRO A 103 -1.28 1.90 -23.78
N TYR A 104 -1.66 2.68 -24.81
CA TYR A 104 -2.78 2.35 -25.68
C TYR A 104 -2.41 1.21 -26.64
N VAL A 105 -3.30 0.24 -26.80
CA VAL A 105 -3.09 -0.88 -27.72
C VAL A 105 -3.49 -0.48 -29.13
N LYS A 106 -4.57 0.31 -29.26
CA LYS A 106 -5.12 0.72 -30.55
C LYS A 106 -4.99 2.23 -30.75
N PRO A 107 -4.61 2.71 -31.95
CA PRO A 107 -4.54 4.14 -32.26
C PRO A 107 -5.78 4.98 -31.88
N PRO A 108 -7.05 4.53 -32.09
CA PRO A 108 -8.22 5.34 -31.72
C PRO A 108 -8.39 5.54 -30.22
N GLU A 109 -7.85 4.65 -29.37
CA GLU A 109 -7.98 4.75 -27.91
C GLU A 109 -7.30 6.03 -27.39
N GLN A 110 -6.13 6.35 -27.94
CA GLN A 110 -5.42 7.58 -27.58
C GLN A 110 -6.26 8.83 -27.83
N PHE A 111 -6.94 8.90 -28.97
CA PHE A 111 -7.79 10.05 -29.31
C PHE A 111 -9.03 10.15 -28.42
N GLN A 112 -9.62 9.01 -28.05
CA GLN A 112 -10.76 8.96 -27.15
C GLN A 112 -10.39 9.39 -25.73
N ASP A 113 -9.15 9.14 -25.30
CA ASP A 113 -8.67 9.51 -23.97
C ASP A 113 -8.11 10.95 -23.87
N LEU A 114 -7.90 11.63 -25.01
CA LEU A 114 -7.40 13.02 -25.04
C LEU A 114 -8.15 13.99 -24.14
N PRO A 115 -9.50 13.99 -24.04
CA PRO A 115 -10.21 14.89 -23.15
C PRO A 115 -9.85 14.69 -21.68
N ARG A 116 -9.74 13.42 -21.24
CA ARG A 116 -9.35 13.06 -19.87
C ARG A 116 -7.91 13.50 -19.61
N GLN A 117 -6.98 13.17 -20.50
CA GLN A 117 -5.56 13.55 -20.40
C GLN A 117 -5.36 15.06 -20.36
N LYS A 118 -6.07 15.82 -21.20
CA LYS A 118 -6.03 17.30 -21.18
C LYS A 118 -6.55 17.88 -19.87
N LEU A 119 -7.63 17.32 -19.32
CA LEU A 119 -8.15 17.75 -18.02
C LEU A 119 -7.16 17.45 -16.89
N ARG A 120 -6.54 16.26 -16.88
CA ARG A 120 -5.47 15.91 -15.93
C ARG A 120 -4.33 16.91 -16.00
N SER A 121 -3.78 17.14 -17.19
CA SER A 121 -2.68 18.10 -17.40
C SER A 121 -3.05 19.53 -16.97
N LEU A 122 -4.27 19.98 -17.26
CA LEU A 122 -4.75 21.29 -16.80
C LEU A 122 -4.79 21.37 -15.27
N ARG A 123 -5.26 20.32 -14.60
CA ARG A 123 -5.31 20.26 -13.13
C ARG A 123 -3.90 20.29 -12.53
N LYS A 124 -2.97 19.50 -13.08
CA LYS A 124 -1.57 19.50 -12.66
C LYS A 124 -0.93 20.88 -12.85
N TRP A 125 -1.19 21.53 -13.99
CA TRP A 125 -0.72 22.90 -14.25
C TRP A 125 -1.27 23.93 -13.24
N LEU A 126 -2.48 23.73 -12.73
CA LEU A 126 -3.08 24.55 -11.67
C LEU A 126 -2.56 24.20 -10.26
N GLY A 127 -1.60 23.27 -10.12
CA GLY A 127 -1.11 22.80 -8.82
C GLY A 127 -2.14 21.95 -8.07
N LEU A 128 -3.06 21.30 -8.78
CA LEU A 128 -4.06 20.40 -8.22
C LEU A 128 -3.70 18.93 -8.54
N PRO A 129 -4.19 17.96 -7.74
CA PRO A 129 -4.09 16.55 -8.11
C PRO A 129 -4.75 16.28 -9.46
N ALA A 130 -4.13 15.41 -10.27
CA ALA A 130 -4.56 15.10 -11.63
C ALA A 130 -6.02 14.65 -11.72
N SER A 131 -6.53 13.97 -10.68
CA SER A 131 -7.94 13.60 -10.54
C SER A 131 -8.38 13.67 -9.07
N GLY A 132 -9.66 13.41 -8.82
CA GLY A 132 -10.19 13.28 -7.46
C GLY A 132 -9.61 12.08 -6.71
N ASP A 133 -9.36 10.96 -7.43
CA ASP A 133 -8.75 9.73 -6.94
C ASP A 133 -7.29 9.93 -6.55
N VAL A 134 -6.50 10.53 -7.45
CA VAL A 134 -5.09 10.88 -7.19
C VAL A 134 -4.98 11.76 -5.95
N GLY A 135 -5.92 12.68 -5.75
CA GLY A 135 -5.95 13.52 -4.55
C GLY A 135 -6.17 12.74 -3.25
N ALA A 136 -6.94 11.65 -3.26
CA ALA A 136 -7.16 10.81 -2.09
C ALA A 136 -5.94 9.92 -1.80
N LEU A 137 -5.34 9.32 -2.84
CA LEU A 137 -4.10 8.56 -2.72
C LEU A 137 -2.95 9.43 -2.19
N ALA A 138 -2.80 10.64 -2.76
CA ALA A 138 -1.77 11.58 -2.33
C ALA A 138 -1.98 12.09 -0.89
N ALA A 139 -3.22 12.16 -0.40
CA ALA A 139 -3.48 12.52 0.98
C ALA A 139 -2.92 11.45 1.95
N MET A 140 -3.21 10.17 1.68
CA MET A 140 -2.66 9.04 2.44
C MET A 140 -1.13 9.02 2.42
N ILE A 141 -0.53 9.11 1.22
CA ILE A 141 0.93 9.12 1.05
C ILE A 141 1.57 10.32 1.80
N ARG A 142 0.91 11.48 1.81
CA ARG A 142 1.40 12.66 2.54
C ARG A 142 1.45 12.42 4.05
N GLU A 143 0.45 11.77 4.62
CA GLU A 143 0.42 11.47 6.06
C GLU A 143 1.53 10.49 6.44
N LEU A 144 1.74 9.44 5.64
CA LEU A 144 2.87 8.53 5.81
C LEU A 144 4.21 9.24 5.66
N LYS A 145 4.34 10.12 4.66
CA LYS A 145 5.53 10.95 4.44
C LYS A 145 5.90 11.76 5.69
N VAL A 146 4.92 12.42 6.31
CA VAL A 146 5.17 13.23 7.52
C VAL A 146 5.74 12.36 8.65
N GLN A 147 5.21 11.16 8.86
CA GLN A 147 5.73 10.24 9.89
C GLN A 147 7.17 9.79 9.58
N ILE A 148 7.47 9.49 8.30
CA ILE A 148 8.82 9.07 7.90
C ILE A 148 9.83 10.21 8.04
N GLU A 149 9.49 11.42 7.60
CA GLU A 149 10.37 12.59 7.69
C GLU A 149 10.67 12.97 9.15
N ASP A 150 9.70 12.81 10.06
CA ASP A 150 9.89 13.01 11.49
C ASP A 150 10.90 12.02 12.07
N VAL A 151 10.77 10.73 11.75
CA VAL A 151 11.68 9.68 12.25
C VAL A 151 13.08 9.80 11.66
N LEU A 152 13.21 10.06 10.36
CA LEU A 152 14.51 10.09 9.67
C LEU A 152 15.20 11.45 9.74
N SER A 153 14.46 12.52 10.08
CA SER A 153 14.98 13.89 10.09
C SER A 153 15.60 14.34 8.76
N VAL A 154 15.15 13.75 7.63
CA VAL A 154 15.56 14.10 6.27
C VAL A 154 14.34 14.20 5.36
N PRO A 155 14.37 15.06 4.33
CA PRO A 155 13.27 15.13 3.37
C PRO A 155 13.14 13.84 2.58
N LEU A 156 11.92 13.30 2.51
CA LEU A 156 11.64 12.04 1.84
C LEU A 156 11.93 12.11 0.33
N ALA A 157 11.86 13.31 -0.24
CA ALA A 157 12.18 13.56 -1.64
C ALA A 157 13.64 13.22 -2.04
N THR A 158 14.52 12.98 -1.06
CA THR A 158 15.94 12.64 -1.27
C THR A 158 16.22 11.14 -1.19
N LEU A 159 15.21 10.34 -0.87
CA LEU A 159 15.35 8.91 -0.61
C LEU A 159 14.66 8.08 -1.70
N PRO A 160 15.14 6.85 -1.96
CA PRO A 160 14.43 5.90 -2.79
C PRO A 160 13.12 5.45 -2.12
N ILE A 161 12.03 5.46 -2.87
CA ILE A 161 10.69 5.12 -2.38
C ILE A 161 10.07 4.09 -3.33
N VAL A 162 9.47 3.05 -2.76
CA VAL A 162 8.60 2.11 -3.46
C VAL A 162 7.25 2.09 -2.75
N VAL A 163 6.18 2.09 -3.53
CA VAL A 163 4.82 1.97 -3.04
C VAL A 163 4.22 0.64 -3.46
N SER A 164 3.66 -0.06 -2.47
CA SER A 164 2.78 -1.20 -2.64
C SER A 164 1.33 -0.72 -2.67
N THR A 165 0.54 -1.31 -3.55
CA THR A 165 -0.92 -1.10 -3.58
C THR A 165 -1.64 -2.43 -3.72
N PRO A 166 -2.91 -2.52 -3.31
CA PRO A 166 -3.77 -3.62 -3.68
C PRO A 166 -3.81 -3.77 -5.20
N HIS A 167 -4.08 -5.00 -5.63
CA HIS A 167 -4.66 -5.18 -6.96
C HIS A 167 -6.02 -4.46 -7.00
N LEU A 168 -6.19 -3.55 -7.96
CA LEU A 168 -7.43 -2.80 -8.18
C LEU A 168 -7.55 -2.62 -9.67
N ILE A 169 -8.63 -3.09 -10.26
CA ILE A 169 -8.81 -3.15 -11.72
C ILE A 169 -8.75 -1.78 -12.42
N ALA A 170 -9.16 -0.72 -11.71
CA ALA A 170 -9.16 0.64 -12.23
C ALA A 170 -8.05 1.53 -11.62
N LEU A 171 -7.09 0.97 -10.88
CA LEU A 171 -5.91 1.71 -10.43
C LEU A 171 -4.77 1.53 -11.44
N TYR A 172 -4.34 2.63 -12.04
CA TYR A 172 -3.31 2.62 -13.08
C TYR A 172 -2.00 3.24 -12.59
N GLU A 173 -0.90 2.91 -13.27
CA GLU A 173 0.43 3.45 -12.96
C GLU A 173 0.46 4.97 -13.00
N GLU A 174 -0.28 5.57 -13.95
CA GLU A 174 -0.38 7.02 -14.09
C GLU A 174 -0.98 7.71 -12.86
N ASP A 175 -1.84 7.02 -12.08
CA ASP A 175 -2.44 7.59 -10.88
C ASP A 175 -1.46 7.61 -9.71
N ILE A 176 -0.63 6.57 -9.58
CA ILE A 176 0.44 6.53 -8.59
C ILE A 176 1.54 7.53 -8.93
N HIS A 177 1.94 7.58 -10.21
CA HIS A 177 2.91 8.56 -10.68
C HIS A 177 2.43 10.00 -10.44
N ASP A 178 1.18 10.32 -10.79
CA ASP A 178 0.63 11.66 -10.57
C ASP A 178 0.49 12.00 -9.08
N ALA A 179 0.28 11.01 -8.20
CA ALA A 179 0.28 11.22 -6.75
C ALA A 179 1.68 11.58 -6.24
N PHE A 180 2.73 10.91 -6.73
CA PHE A 180 4.12 11.21 -6.40
C PHE A 180 4.55 12.57 -6.95
N GLU A 181 4.23 12.87 -8.21
CA GLU A 181 4.46 14.17 -8.86
C GLU A 181 3.83 15.30 -8.03
N TYR A 182 2.56 15.13 -7.64
CA TYR A 182 1.85 16.12 -6.83
C TYR A 182 2.47 16.38 -5.45
N LEU A 183 3.14 15.37 -4.87
CA LEU A 183 3.80 15.46 -3.57
C LEU A 183 5.30 15.83 -3.66
N ASN A 184 5.81 16.04 -4.88
CA ASN A 184 7.23 16.23 -5.17
C ASN A 184 8.09 15.09 -4.60
N LEU A 185 7.62 13.84 -4.75
CA LEU A 185 8.35 12.65 -4.38
C LEU A 185 9.03 12.04 -5.61
N PRO A 186 10.24 11.48 -5.46
CA PRO A 186 10.90 10.79 -6.55
C PRO A 186 10.11 9.53 -6.91
N PHE A 187 9.82 9.37 -8.20
CA PHE A 187 9.31 8.13 -8.75
C PHE A 187 10.42 7.56 -9.65
N PRO A 188 11.02 6.42 -9.32
CA PRO A 188 12.02 5.77 -10.18
C PRO A 188 11.50 5.64 -11.61
N GLU A 189 12.00 6.48 -12.52
CA GLU A 189 11.75 6.36 -13.94
C GLU A 189 12.65 5.26 -14.49
N ASP A 190 12.06 4.18 -14.98
CA ASP A 190 12.83 3.15 -15.69
C ASP A 190 13.35 3.72 -17.02
N ILE A 191 14.68 3.79 -17.15
CA ILE A 191 15.42 4.16 -18.37
C ILE A 191 15.04 3.23 -19.54
N HIS A 192 14.48 2.04 -19.28
CA HIS A 192 14.23 1.01 -20.27
C HIS A 192 12.76 0.74 -20.68
N ARG A 193 11.82 1.65 -20.35
CA ARG A 193 10.40 1.56 -20.80
C ARG A 193 9.71 0.22 -20.44
N ARG A 194 10.20 -0.54 -19.47
CA ARG A 194 9.67 -1.87 -19.14
C ARG A 194 9.34 -1.96 -17.66
N ARG A 195 8.16 -1.42 -17.32
CA ARG A 195 7.45 -1.50 -16.03
C ARG A 195 8.15 -0.70 -14.92
N SER A 196 7.43 0.23 -14.28
CA SER A 196 7.98 0.91 -13.10
C SER A 196 8.16 -0.06 -11.94
N TRP A 197 9.39 -0.17 -11.46
CA TRP A 197 9.75 -0.92 -10.25
C TRP A 197 9.42 -0.14 -8.97
N ALA A 198 9.03 1.13 -9.09
CA ALA A 198 8.57 1.97 -7.98
C ALA A 198 7.17 1.59 -7.49
N TRP A 199 6.42 0.86 -8.30
CA TRP A 199 5.09 0.39 -7.99
C TRP A 199 5.06 -1.13 -7.99
N VAL A 200 4.77 -1.70 -6.83
CA VAL A 200 4.63 -3.15 -6.65
C VAL A 200 3.22 -3.46 -6.16
N ARG A 201 2.80 -4.70 -6.36
CA ARG A 201 1.55 -5.20 -5.78
C ARG A 201 1.81 -5.75 -4.39
N ASP A 202 0.81 -5.60 -3.52
CA ASP A 202 0.78 -6.10 -2.15
C ASP A 202 1.31 -7.53 -2.00
N THR A 203 0.94 -8.45 -2.89
CA THR A 203 1.39 -9.85 -2.87
C THR A 203 2.89 -9.98 -3.07
N GLY A 204 3.44 -9.31 -4.09
CA GLY A 204 4.88 -9.33 -4.36
C GLY A 204 5.68 -8.67 -3.23
N ALA A 205 5.18 -7.55 -2.72
CA ALA A 205 5.75 -6.87 -1.57
C ALA A 205 5.67 -7.70 -0.29
N ALA A 206 4.57 -8.38 0.00
CA ALA A 206 4.46 -9.26 1.16
C ALA A 206 5.43 -10.45 1.08
N LEU A 207 5.59 -11.08 -0.09
CA LEU A 207 6.57 -12.15 -0.29
C LEU A 207 8.00 -11.64 -0.03
N ALA A 208 8.35 -10.47 -0.60
CA ALA A 208 9.63 -9.83 -0.32
C ALA A 208 9.82 -9.50 1.17
N GLY A 209 8.76 -9.05 1.85
CA GLY A 209 8.78 -8.72 3.28
C GLY A 209 9.00 -9.93 4.18
N TYR A 210 8.56 -11.12 3.77
CA TYR A 210 8.91 -12.38 4.43
C TYR A 210 10.26 -12.95 3.96
N GLY A 211 10.93 -12.33 2.99
CA GLY A 211 12.21 -12.80 2.46
C GLY A 211 12.10 -13.93 1.43
N HIS A 212 10.94 -14.09 0.78
CA HIS A 212 10.71 -15.11 -0.23
C HIS A 212 10.70 -14.52 -1.65
N PHE A 213 11.02 -15.36 -2.64
CA PHE A 213 10.97 -15.01 -4.08
C PHE A 213 11.83 -13.80 -4.47
N LEU A 214 12.90 -13.53 -3.72
CA LEU A 214 13.91 -12.51 -3.99
C LEU A 214 15.14 -13.14 -4.65
N CYS A 215 15.84 -12.38 -5.48
CA CYS A 215 17.14 -12.78 -6.02
C CYS A 215 18.19 -12.88 -4.92
N SER A 216 19.09 -13.85 -5.05
CA SER A 216 20.26 -14.02 -4.18
C SER A 216 21.23 -12.85 -4.28
N ASP A 217 21.51 -12.38 -5.51
CA ASP A 217 22.30 -11.18 -5.79
C ASP A 217 21.48 -10.17 -6.59
N TYR A 218 20.95 -9.16 -5.89
CA TYR A 218 20.18 -8.07 -6.48
C TYR A 218 21.04 -6.95 -7.06
N ARG A 219 22.36 -6.97 -6.82
CA ARG A 219 23.28 -5.93 -7.32
C ARG A 219 23.66 -6.18 -8.77
N ASP A 220 23.59 -7.44 -9.21
CA ASP A 220 23.76 -7.83 -10.60
C ASP A 220 22.39 -8.10 -11.24
N TYR A 221 21.94 -7.15 -12.06
CA TYR A 221 20.65 -7.24 -12.75
C TYR A 221 20.55 -8.47 -13.67
N GLU A 222 21.61 -8.80 -14.42
CA GLU A 222 21.55 -9.93 -15.36
C GLU A 222 21.61 -11.27 -14.62
N ALA A 223 22.33 -11.35 -13.49
CA ALA A 223 22.29 -12.51 -12.61
C ALA A 223 20.88 -12.69 -12.00
N CYS A 224 20.31 -11.63 -11.42
CA CYS A 224 18.96 -11.66 -10.84
C CYS A 224 17.90 -12.03 -11.89
N LYS A 225 17.98 -11.45 -13.09
CA LYS A 225 17.08 -11.78 -14.20
C LYS A 225 17.20 -13.24 -14.65
N SER A 226 18.41 -13.78 -14.65
CA SER A 226 18.65 -15.20 -14.95
C SER A 226 18.07 -16.10 -13.86
N GLU A 227 18.31 -15.77 -12.59
CA GLU A 227 17.74 -16.46 -11.43
C GLU A 227 16.20 -16.47 -11.48
N ILE A 228 15.58 -15.31 -11.72
CA ILE A 228 14.12 -15.19 -11.89
C ILE A 228 13.61 -16.05 -13.06
N HIS A 229 14.40 -16.23 -14.12
CA HIS A 229 13.99 -17.09 -15.23
C HIS A 229 13.94 -18.57 -14.84
N GLU A 230 14.81 -18.98 -13.92
CA GLU A 230 14.92 -20.34 -13.39
C GLU A 230 13.99 -20.61 -12.20
N MET A 231 13.49 -19.57 -11.51
CA MET A 231 12.53 -19.72 -10.42
C MET A 231 11.25 -20.45 -10.90
N PRO A 232 10.74 -21.43 -10.13
CA PRO A 232 9.49 -22.10 -10.45
C PRO A 232 8.32 -21.12 -10.32
N LEU A 233 7.30 -21.31 -11.16
CA LEU A 233 6.01 -20.66 -10.97
C LEU A 233 5.32 -21.31 -9.77
N ALA A 234 4.90 -20.51 -8.80
CA ALA A 234 4.14 -20.94 -7.63
C ALA A 234 2.75 -20.30 -7.62
N GLU A 235 1.71 -21.06 -7.28
CA GLU A 235 0.37 -20.54 -7.04
C GLU A 235 0.25 -20.04 -5.60
N VAL A 236 0.04 -18.73 -5.43
CA VAL A 236 -0.02 -18.06 -4.13
C VAL A 236 -1.44 -17.56 -3.89
N LEU A 237 -1.99 -17.87 -2.71
CA LEU A 237 -3.22 -17.28 -2.20
C LEU A 237 -2.89 -16.22 -1.15
N SER A 238 -2.99 -14.95 -1.52
CA SER A 238 -2.80 -13.81 -0.63
C SER A 238 -4.09 -13.48 0.10
N ILE A 239 -4.02 -13.33 1.42
CA ILE A 239 -5.15 -12.98 2.26
C ILE A 239 -4.74 -11.82 3.19
N LEU A 240 -5.38 -10.67 2.95
CA LEU A 240 -5.32 -9.53 3.84
C LEU A 240 -6.58 -9.55 4.72
N TYR A 241 -6.40 -9.74 6.02
CA TYR A 241 -7.50 -9.76 6.98
C TYR A 241 -7.34 -8.67 8.04
N THR A 242 -8.31 -7.76 8.05
CA THR A 242 -8.27 -6.51 8.83
C THR A 242 -9.52 -6.36 9.68
N GLU A 243 -9.55 -5.33 10.52
CA GLU A 243 -10.75 -5.00 11.29
C GLU A 243 -11.96 -4.71 10.39
N LYS A 244 -11.72 -4.04 9.25
CA LYS A 244 -12.76 -3.51 8.36
C LYS A 244 -13.12 -4.43 7.20
N GLY A 245 -12.29 -5.38 6.84
CA GLY A 245 -12.57 -6.24 5.70
C GLY A 245 -11.58 -7.36 5.46
N LEU A 246 -11.96 -8.21 4.51
CA LEU A 246 -11.17 -9.32 4.01
C LEU A 246 -10.89 -9.12 2.52
N LYS A 247 -9.64 -9.26 2.12
CA LYS A 247 -9.25 -9.39 0.72
C LYS A 247 -8.57 -10.74 0.50
N ILE A 248 -8.95 -11.41 -0.58
CA ILE A 248 -8.35 -12.67 -1.02
C ILE A 248 -7.96 -12.45 -2.48
N LEU A 249 -6.75 -12.85 -2.84
CA LEU A 249 -6.26 -12.78 -4.21
C LEU A 249 -5.49 -14.07 -4.53
N GLN A 250 -5.89 -14.76 -5.61
CA GLN A 250 -5.12 -15.86 -6.15
C GLN A 250 -4.25 -15.37 -7.32
N THR A 251 -2.96 -15.68 -7.28
CA THR A 251 -2.03 -15.26 -8.33
C THR A 251 -0.87 -16.26 -8.50
N GLY A 252 -0.38 -16.37 -9.73
CA GLY A 252 0.83 -17.10 -10.03
C GLY A 252 2.04 -16.20 -9.79
N VAL A 253 3.02 -16.64 -9.01
CA VAL A 253 4.21 -15.84 -8.70
C VAL A 253 5.44 -16.57 -9.22
N LYS A 254 6.21 -15.88 -10.07
CA LYS A 254 7.53 -16.37 -10.49
C LYS A 254 8.64 -15.76 -9.63
N SER A 255 8.50 -14.49 -9.27
CA SER A 255 9.34 -13.82 -8.28
C SER A 255 8.53 -12.73 -7.58
N ALA A 256 9.05 -12.18 -6.49
CA ALA A 256 8.41 -11.08 -5.78
C ALA A 256 8.19 -9.83 -6.68
N HIS A 257 8.94 -9.76 -7.79
CA HIS A 257 8.80 -8.74 -8.83
C HIS A 257 7.87 -9.13 -9.99
N ILE A 258 7.64 -10.44 -10.20
CA ILE A 258 6.85 -10.97 -11.32
C ILE A 258 5.68 -11.75 -10.74
N VAL A 259 4.61 -11.00 -10.48
CA VAL A 259 3.29 -11.51 -10.12
C VAL A 259 2.44 -11.58 -11.40
N LEU A 260 1.93 -12.77 -11.72
CA LEU A 260 1.29 -13.14 -12.99
C LEU A 260 -0.16 -13.54 -12.77
N GLY A 261 -1.06 -12.90 -13.52
CA GLY A 261 -2.48 -13.24 -13.51
C GLY A 261 -3.14 -12.90 -12.17
N PHE A 262 -4.42 -12.56 -12.22
CA PHE A 262 -5.16 -12.16 -11.04
C PHE A 262 -6.56 -12.74 -11.16
N TRP A 263 -6.95 -13.52 -10.15
CA TRP A 263 -8.25 -14.16 -10.10
C TRP A 263 -8.87 -13.80 -8.75
N ASP A 264 -10.05 -13.18 -8.80
CA ASP A 264 -10.84 -12.73 -7.64
C ASP A 264 -10.17 -11.58 -6.86
N ASP A 265 -10.63 -10.34 -7.05
CA ASP A 265 -9.99 -9.12 -6.53
C ASP A 265 -10.96 -8.16 -5.82
N GLU A 266 -12.13 -8.67 -5.39
CA GLU A 266 -13.11 -7.83 -4.69
C GLU A 266 -12.91 -7.87 -3.18
N ASP A 267 -12.56 -6.71 -2.62
CA ASP A 267 -12.52 -6.44 -1.17
C ASP A 267 -13.90 -6.69 -0.54
N GLN A 268 -13.94 -7.58 0.45
CA GLN A 268 -15.15 -7.94 1.19
C GLN A 268 -15.23 -7.16 2.50
N TRP A 269 -15.79 -5.96 2.42
CA TRP A 269 -16.00 -5.04 3.55
C TRP A 269 -16.94 -5.60 4.63
N ALA A 270 -17.84 -6.53 4.27
CA ALA A 270 -18.74 -7.19 5.22
C ALA A 270 -18.10 -8.37 5.98
N LEU A 271 -16.87 -8.74 5.62
CA LEU A 271 -16.14 -9.86 6.24
C LEU A 271 -14.93 -9.38 7.06
N GLY A 272 -14.96 -8.14 7.57
CA GLY A 272 -13.96 -7.66 8.52
C GLY A 272 -14.07 -8.30 9.90
N TYR A 273 -12.97 -8.29 10.66
CA TYR A 273 -12.93 -8.86 12.00
C TYR A 273 -13.90 -8.18 12.99
N ALA A 274 -14.26 -6.92 12.77
CA ALA A 274 -15.27 -6.22 13.57
C ALA A 274 -16.65 -6.89 13.52
N SER A 275 -16.97 -7.62 12.44
CA SER A 275 -18.24 -8.32 12.24
C SER A 275 -18.22 -9.77 12.74
N ARG A 276 -17.15 -10.23 13.41
CA ARG A 276 -16.97 -11.65 13.76
C ARG A 276 -18.02 -12.26 14.69
N ASP A 277 -18.67 -11.41 15.49
CA ASP A 277 -19.71 -11.81 16.44
C ASP A 277 -21.10 -11.92 15.78
N GLU A 278 -21.23 -11.57 14.49
CA GLU A 278 -22.46 -11.76 13.73
C GLU A 278 -22.78 -13.25 13.53
N GLU A 279 -24.07 -13.59 13.59
CA GLU A 279 -24.53 -14.96 13.35
C GLU A 279 -24.08 -15.47 11.97
N GLY A 280 -23.46 -16.66 11.93
CA GLY A 280 -22.96 -17.29 10.72
C GLY A 280 -21.77 -16.58 10.06
N TYR A 281 -21.10 -15.64 10.74
CA TYR A 281 -19.93 -14.94 10.21
C TYR A 281 -18.85 -15.90 9.71
N TRP A 282 -18.42 -16.83 10.57
CA TRP A 282 -17.35 -17.78 10.26
C TRP A 282 -17.71 -18.74 9.12
N ASP A 283 -18.99 -19.09 8.98
CA ASP A 283 -19.47 -19.86 7.84
C ASP A 283 -19.36 -19.06 6.55
N ARG A 284 -19.81 -17.79 6.53
CA ARG A 284 -19.65 -16.89 5.37
C ARG A 284 -18.18 -16.71 5.01
N LEU A 285 -17.32 -16.55 6.01
CA LEU A 285 -15.88 -16.44 5.82
C LEU A 285 -15.28 -17.70 5.19
N ALA A 286 -15.62 -18.89 5.70
CA ALA A 286 -15.18 -20.16 5.14
C ALA A 286 -15.65 -20.36 3.69
N LEU A 287 -16.89 -19.96 3.37
CA LEU A 287 -17.40 -20.01 2.01
C LEU A 287 -16.61 -19.07 1.08
N ARG A 288 -16.30 -17.85 1.55
CA ARG A 288 -15.54 -16.86 0.78
C ARG A 288 -14.10 -17.31 0.55
N LEU A 289 -13.45 -17.89 1.56
CA LEU A 289 -12.07 -18.43 1.45
C LEU A 289 -11.89 -19.45 0.33
N MET A 290 -12.97 -20.13 -0.07
CA MET A 290 -12.98 -21.19 -1.07
C MET A 290 -13.80 -20.83 -2.32
N GLU A 291 -14.28 -19.59 -2.43
CA GLU A 291 -15.11 -19.16 -3.55
C GLU A 291 -14.37 -19.25 -4.89
N TRP A 292 -13.11 -18.82 -4.91
CA TRP A 292 -12.23 -18.95 -6.09
C TRP A 292 -12.15 -20.40 -6.59
N LYS A 293 -12.03 -21.38 -5.68
CA LYS A 293 -11.99 -22.81 -6.01
C LYS A 293 -13.31 -23.31 -6.58
N ARG A 294 -14.44 -22.78 -6.12
CA ARG A 294 -15.77 -23.12 -6.67
C ARG A 294 -15.97 -22.54 -8.06
N ASN A 295 -15.49 -21.33 -8.28
CA ASN A 295 -15.52 -20.69 -9.59
C ASN A 295 -14.60 -21.40 -10.58
N TRP A 296 -13.55 -22.08 -10.08
CA TRP A 296 -12.57 -22.82 -10.87
C TRP A 296 -12.34 -24.23 -10.33
N PRO A 297 -13.26 -25.20 -10.56
CA PRO A 297 -13.19 -26.53 -9.96
C PRO A 297 -11.93 -27.33 -10.30
N GLY A 298 -11.21 -26.97 -11.37
CA GLY A 298 -9.94 -27.58 -11.75
C GLY A 298 -8.70 -27.06 -11.01
N SER A 299 -8.83 -26.01 -10.20
CA SER A 299 -7.68 -25.43 -9.51
C SER A 299 -7.08 -26.39 -8.49
N LEU A 300 -5.75 -26.47 -8.47
CA LEU A 300 -4.99 -27.26 -7.51
C LEU A 300 -4.93 -26.54 -6.16
N THR A 301 -4.47 -27.24 -5.12
CA THR A 301 -4.08 -26.61 -3.85
C THR A 301 -3.01 -25.57 -4.15
N PRO A 302 -3.11 -24.32 -3.63
CA PRO A 302 -2.04 -23.35 -3.81
C PRO A 302 -0.76 -23.88 -3.18
N ASP A 303 0.39 -23.52 -3.75
CA ASP A 303 1.69 -23.88 -3.19
C ASP A 303 1.93 -23.15 -1.86
N LEU A 304 1.35 -21.95 -1.73
CA LEU A 304 1.56 -21.05 -0.60
C LEU A 304 0.33 -20.22 -0.27
N VAL A 305 0.06 -20.03 1.02
CA VAL A 305 -0.90 -19.05 1.53
C VAL A 305 -0.15 -17.94 2.25
N LEU A 306 -0.41 -16.71 1.84
CA LEU A 306 0.26 -15.51 2.35
C LEU A 306 -0.73 -14.73 3.23
N LEU A 307 -0.51 -14.73 4.54
CA LEU A 307 -1.37 -14.06 5.52
C LEU A 307 -0.75 -12.76 6.02
N PHE A 308 -1.52 -11.67 5.96
CA PHE A 308 -1.12 -10.37 6.48
C PHE A 308 -2.34 -9.53 6.89
N GLY A 309 -2.08 -8.42 7.59
CA GLY A 309 -3.11 -7.58 8.22
C GLY A 309 -3.23 -7.82 9.73
N GLU A 310 -3.74 -6.83 10.46
CA GLU A 310 -3.76 -6.84 11.93
C GLU A 310 -4.64 -7.95 12.52
N SER A 311 -5.61 -8.47 11.77
CA SER A 311 -6.55 -9.50 12.24
C SER A 311 -6.17 -10.91 11.77
N ALA A 312 -5.16 -11.07 10.92
CA ALA A 312 -4.78 -12.37 10.35
C ALA A 312 -4.11 -13.34 11.35
N ALA A 313 -3.75 -12.87 12.55
CA ALA A 313 -3.26 -13.73 13.63
C ALA A 313 -4.36 -14.32 14.53
N ASP A 314 -5.62 -13.96 14.33
CA ASP A 314 -6.70 -14.50 15.12
C ASP A 314 -6.76 -16.04 15.01
N GLU A 315 -6.80 -16.72 16.16
CA GLU A 315 -6.76 -18.18 16.22
C GLU A 315 -8.02 -18.81 15.60
N THR A 316 -9.17 -18.16 15.74
CA THR A 316 -10.44 -18.65 15.17
C THR A 316 -10.39 -18.54 13.65
N PHE A 317 -9.91 -17.41 13.14
CA PHE A 317 -9.68 -17.23 11.70
C PHE A 317 -8.74 -18.28 11.12
N ARG A 318 -7.59 -18.51 11.77
CA ARG A 318 -6.63 -19.56 11.34
C ARG A 318 -7.27 -20.94 11.35
N SER A 319 -8.01 -21.28 12.39
CA SER A 319 -8.72 -22.57 12.46
C SER A 319 -9.75 -22.72 11.34
N VAL A 320 -10.50 -21.67 11.02
CA VAL A 320 -11.48 -21.66 9.91
C VAL A 320 -10.78 -21.81 8.56
N LEU A 321 -9.67 -21.10 8.34
CA LEU A 321 -8.85 -21.19 7.14
C LEU A 321 -8.32 -22.61 6.92
N GLU A 322 -7.66 -23.17 7.93
CA GLU A 322 -7.11 -24.53 7.87
C GLU A 322 -8.20 -25.58 7.64
N SER A 323 -9.34 -25.45 8.33
CA SER A 323 -10.48 -26.35 8.17
C SER A 323 -11.07 -26.28 6.76
N ALA A 324 -11.15 -25.09 6.18
CA ALA A 324 -11.60 -24.90 4.80
C ALA A 324 -10.65 -25.58 3.81
N PHE A 325 -9.32 -25.44 4.00
CA PHE A 325 -8.33 -26.13 3.16
C PHE A 325 -8.37 -27.66 3.30
N ILE A 326 -8.45 -28.19 4.52
CA ILE A 326 -8.56 -29.64 4.75
C ILE A 326 -9.81 -30.20 4.08
N LYS A 327 -10.92 -29.46 4.15
CA LYS A 327 -12.19 -29.89 3.53
C LYS A 327 -12.11 -29.94 2.00
N GLU A 328 -11.54 -28.92 1.37
CA GLU A 328 -11.54 -28.80 -0.10
C GLU A 328 -10.37 -29.55 -0.75
N PHE A 329 -9.23 -29.68 -0.06
CA PHE A 329 -7.98 -30.22 -0.63
C PHE A 329 -7.39 -31.41 0.14
N GLY A 330 -7.94 -31.76 1.31
CA GLY A 330 -7.42 -32.84 2.15
C GLY A 330 -6.12 -32.52 2.87
N SER A 331 -5.57 -31.32 2.70
CA SER A 331 -4.32 -30.86 3.31
C SER A 331 -4.31 -29.34 3.43
N VAL A 332 -3.45 -28.81 4.31
CA VAL A 332 -3.20 -27.38 4.46
C VAL A 332 -1.90 -27.06 3.72
N PRO A 333 -1.88 -26.08 2.79
CA PRO A 333 -0.64 -25.61 2.16
C PRO A 333 0.28 -24.93 3.19
N GLU A 334 1.51 -24.60 2.78
CA GLU A 334 2.36 -23.77 3.62
C GLU A 334 1.71 -22.40 3.85
N ILE A 335 1.58 -21.98 5.11
CA ILE A 335 1.05 -20.69 5.49
C ILE A 335 2.20 -19.81 5.98
N LEU A 336 2.50 -18.75 5.25
CA LEU A 336 3.43 -17.71 5.68
C LEU A 336 2.66 -16.56 6.32
N GLY A 337 3.07 -16.16 7.52
CA GLY A 337 2.58 -14.95 8.17
C GLY A 337 1.57 -15.15 9.30
N GLY A 338 0.82 -14.08 9.59
CA GLY A 338 -0.02 -14.00 10.79
C GLY A 338 -0.39 -12.59 11.20
N SER A 339 0.35 -12.00 12.14
CA SER A 339 0.04 -10.69 12.75
C SER A 339 0.79 -9.53 12.10
N ASP A 340 1.19 -9.67 10.84
CA ASP A 340 2.17 -8.76 10.26
C ASP A 340 1.52 -7.66 9.43
N GLU A 341 1.14 -6.57 10.09
CA GLU A 341 0.54 -5.41 9.43
C GLU A 341 1.54 -4.62 8.57
N TYR A 342 2.85 -4.78 8.81
CA TYR A 342 3.92 -4.03 8.13
C TYR A 342 4.69 -4.86 7.11
N VAL A 343 4.40 -6.15 6.94
CA VAL A 343 5.21 -7.01 6.06
C VAL A 343 5.26 -6.49 4.63
N VAL A 344 4.14 -5.96 4.14
CA VAL A 344 4.03 -5.43 2.79
C VAL A 344 4.91 -4.18 2.65
N ALA A 345 4.81 -3.24 3.60
CA ALA A 345 5.65 -2.05 3.62
C ALA A 345 7.14 -2.40 3.76
N ARG A 346 7.48 -3.44 4.53
CA ARG A 346 8.85 -3.94 4.65
C ARG A 346 9.38 -4.48 3.34
N GLY A 347 8.62 -5.28 2.60
CA GLY A 347 9.07 -5.75 1.29
C GLY A 347 9.17 -4.63 0.25
N ALA A 348 8.26 -3.65 0.30
CA ALA A 348 8.41 -2.42 -0.50
C ALA A 348 9.71 -1.67 -0.12
N ALA A 349 10.04 -1.57 1.17
CA ALA A 349 11.26 -0.92 1.64
C ALA A 349 12.51 -1.67 1.20
N GLU A 350 12.46 -3.00 1.21
CA GLU A 350 13.51 -3.83 0.63
C GLU A 350 13.66 -3.51 -0.86
N PHE A 351 12.59 -3.55 -1.67
CA PHE A 351 12.69 -3.17 -3.08
C PHE A 351 13.26 -1.78 -3.31
N ALA A 352 12.87 -0.79 -2.49
CA ALA A 352 13.40 0.56 -2.55
C ALA A 352 14.90 0.60 -2.21
N ARG A 353 15.34 -0.21 -1.26
CA ARG A 353 16.76 -0.36 -0.94
C ARG A 353 17.49 -1.01 -2.11
N LEU A 354 16.97 -2.09 -2.69
CA LEU A 354 17.61 -2.84 -3.78
C LEU A 354 17.69 -2.03 -5.09
N SER A 355 16.68 -1.19 -5.39
CA SER A 355 16.63 -0.40 -6.62
C SER A 355 17.78 0.61 -6.74
N VAL A 356 18.33 1.07 -5.62
CA VAL A 356 19.54 1.91 -5.58
C VAL A 356 20.79 1.19 -6.14
N PHE A 357 20.81 -0.14 -6.16
CA PHE A 357 22.03 -0.92 -6.27
C PHE A 357 22.38 -1.55 -7.62
N GLY A 358 21.57 -1.42 -8.67
CA GLY A 358 22.03 -1.96 -9.97
C GLY A 358 21.00 -2.22 -11.05
N ILE A 359 19.70 -2.06 -10.81
CA ILE A 359 18.68 -2.20 -11.87
C ILE A 359 18.53 -0.90 -12.69
N HIS A 360 19.13 0.22 -12.25
CA HIS A 360 18.90 1.55 -12.81
C HIS A 360 20.18 2.31 -13.25
N ARG A 361 21.29 1.62 -13.51
CA ARG A 361 22.49 2.25 -14.11
C ARG A 361 22.66 1.90 -15.58
#